data_AF-A0A239CGY4-F1
#
_entry.id   AF-A0A239CGY4-F1
#
_cell.length_a   1.000
_cell.length_b   1.000
_cell.length_c   1.000
_cell.angle_alpha   90.00
_cell.angle_beta   90.00
_cell.angle_gamma   90.00
#
_symmetry.space_group_name_H-M   'P 1'
#
loop_
_entity.id
_entity.type
_entity.pdbx_description
1 polymer ?
#
loop_
_entity_poly.entity_id
_entity_poly.type
_entity_poly.pdbx_seq_one_letter_code
_entity_poly.pdbx_strand_id
1 'polypeptide(L)' 'MNQKLINVILLALSFVVMVIGVHRSLVEDDIIGNYWLYMVGLVLFMLYYYRKKKGA' A
#
# COMPACT_ATOMS: atom_id res chain seq x y z
N MET A 1 -11.64 -4.78 -17.12
CA MET A 1 -11.36 -5.38 -15.79
C MET A 1 -12.32 -4.76 -14.78
N ASN A 2 -12.94 -5.56 -13.92
CA ASN A 2 -14.02 -5.09 -13.03
C ASN A 2 -13.48 -4.05 -12.02
N GLN A 3 -14.09 -2.86 -11.94
CA GLN A 3 -13.57 -1.75 -11.10
C GLN A 3 -13.52 -2.14 -9.62
N LYS A 4 -14.47 -2.96 -9.16
CA LYS A 4 -14.48 -3.53 -7.80
C LYS A 4 -13.24 -4.39 -7.55
N LEU A 5 -12.89 -5.25 -8.51
CA LEU A 5 -11.71 -6.13 -8.40
C LEU A 5 -10.42 -5.31 -8.30
N ILE A 6 -10.28 -4.25 -9.11
CA ILE A 6 -9.08 -3.39 -9.06
C ILE A 6 -8.93 -2.71 -7.70
N ASN A 7 -10.04 -2.22 -7.14
CA ASN A 7 -10.02 -1.57 -5.83
C ASN A 7 -9.64 -2.56 -4.72
N VAL A 8 -10.11 -3.82 -4.78
CA VAL A 8 -9.69 -4.87 -3.84
C VAL A 8 -8.20 -5.17 -3.98
N ILE A 9 -7.68 -5.29 -5.21
CA ILE A 9 -6.26 -5.56 -5.46
C ILE A 9 -5.39 -4.41 -4.92
N LEU A 10 -5.74 -3.15 -5.19
CA LEU A 10 -5.00 -1.99 -4.70
C LEU A 10 -4.99 -1.91 -3.17
N LEU A 11 -6.13 -2.18 -2.54
CA LEU A 11 -6.24 -2.21 -1.08
C LEU A 11 -5.40 -3.35 -0.49
N ALA A 12 -5.49 -4.55 -1.05
CA ALA A 12 -4.72 -5.71 -0.60
C ALA A 12 -3.21 -5.49 -0.75
N LEU A 13 -2.75 -4.98 -1.91
CA LEU A 13 -1.34 -4.68 -2.14
C LEU A 13 -0.82 -3.59 -1.21
N SER A 14 -1.60 -2.53 -0.95
CA SER A 14 -1.24 -1.50 0.01
C SER A 14 -0.98 -2.10 1.40
N PHE A 15 -1.86 -2.99 1.84
CA PHE A 15 -1.75 -3.64 3.14
C PHE A 15 -0.55 -4.60 3.23
N VAL A 16 -0.33 -5.42 2.20
CA VAL A 16 0.82 -6.34 2.13
C VAL A 16 2.15 -5.57 2.16
N VAL A 17 2.26 -4.49 1.39
CA VAL A 17 3.48 -3.66 1.37
C VAL A 17 3.74 -3.02 2.73
N MET A 18 2.70 -2.58 3.44
CA MET A 18 2.82 -2.09 4.81
C MET A 18 3.36 -3.17 5.78
N VAL A 19 2.82 -4.39 5.71
CA VAL A 19 3.30 -5.51 6.56
C VAL A 19 4.77 -5.84 6.27
N ILE A 20 5.16 -5.87 4.99
CA ILE A 20 6.55 -6.09 4.60
C ILE A 20 7.45 -4.95 5.10
N GLY A 21 7.01 -3.69 4.96
CA GLY A 21 7.72 -2.51 5.47
C GLY A 21 7.97 -2.57 6.98
N VAL A 22 6.94 -2.93 7.75
CA VAL A 22 7.05 -3.10 9.20
C VAL A 22 8.00 -4.24 9.56
N HIS A 23 7.82 -5.42 8.96
CA HIS A 23 8.68 -6.57 9.24
C HIS A 23 10.14 -6.24 8.93
N ARG A 24 10.42 -5.65 7.77
CA ARG A 24 11.77 -5.32 7.34
C ARG A 24 12.42 -4.26 8.22
N SER A 25 11.68 -3.22 8.59
CA SER A 25 12.18 -2.16 9.46
C SER A 25 12.50 -2.66 10.87
N LEU A 26 11.76 -3.65 11.38
CA LEU A 26 12.03 -4.29 12.66
C LEU A 26 13.23 -5.24 12.60
N VAL A 27 13.38 -5.99 11.51
CA VAL A 27 14.48 -6.96 11.35
C VAL A 27 15.82 -6.29 11.08
N GLU A 28 15.83 -5.23 10.26
CA GLU A 28 17.05 -4.51 9.90
C GLU A 28 17.36 -3.35 10.85
N ASP A 29 16.46 -3.04 11.79
CA ASP A 29 16.48 -1.87 12.70
C ASP A 29 16.73 -0.53 11.98
N ASP A 30 16.35 -0.49 10.69
CA ASP A 30 16.56 0.63 9.79
C ASP A 30 15.22 1.06 9.17
N ILE A 31 14.52 1.94 9.90
CA ILE A 31 13.26 2.53 9.46
C ILE A 31 13.49 3.52 8.30
N ILE A 32 14.64 4.20 8.27
CA ILE A 32 14.92 5.24 7.28
C ILE A 32 15.25 4.60 5.94
N GLY A 33 16.11 3.57 5.92
CA GLY A 33 16.43 2.80 4.72
C GLY A 33 15.23 2.05 4.14
N ASN A 34 14.26 1.69 4.99
CA ASN A 34 13.03 0.99 4.59
C ASN A 34 11.81 1.89 4.40
N TYR A 35 11.96 3.20 4.60
CA TYR A 35 10.88 4.20 4.50
C TYR A 35 10.15 4.15 3.14
N TRP A 36 10.85 3.80 2.08
CA TRP A 36 10.30 3.72 0.73
C TRP A 36 9.17 2.68 0.61
N LEU A 37 9.19 1.60 1.39
CA LEU A 37 8.11 0.60 1.40
C LEU A 37 6.80 1.23 1.89
N TYR A 38 6.87 2.04 2.95
CA TYR A 38 5.72 2.78 3.44
C TYR A 38 5.19 3.76 2.41
N MET A 39 6.08 4.45 1.69
CA MET A 39 5.69 5.35 0.60
C MET A 39 4.95 4.61 -0.53
N VAL A 40 5.44 3.44 -0.94
CA VAL A 40 4.76 2.62 -1.95
C VAL A 40 3.39 2.15 -1.44
N GLY A 41 3.30 1.66 -0.21
CA GLY A 41 2.04 1.26 0.40
C GLY A 41 1.01 2.40 0.48
N LEU A 42 1.49 3.61 0.80
CA LEU A 42 0.67 4.81 0.90
C LEU A 42 0.19 5.31 -0.47
N VAL A 43 1.04 5.26 -1.50
CA VAL A 43 0.65 5.57 -2.89
C VAL A 43 -0.42 4.59 -3.38
N LEU A 44 -0.27 3.28 -3.12
CA LEU A 44 -1.28 2.28 -3.46
C LEU A 44 -2.60 2.55 -2.75
N PHE A 45 -2.56 2.94 -1.47
CA PHE A 45 -3.73 3.33 -0.71
C PHE A 45 -4.39 4.58 -1.27
N MET A 46 -3.62 5.62 -1.59
CA MET A 46 -4.15 6.84 -2.20
C MET A 46 -4.81 6.55 -3.55
N LEU A 47 -4.20 5.72 -4.39
CA LEU A 47 -4.79 5.29 -5.66
C LEU A 47 -6.11 4.56 -5.43
N TYR A 48 -6.19 3.65 -4.46
CA TYR A 48 -7.45 3.02 -4.05
C TYR A 48 -8.48 4.08 -3.64
N TYR A 49 -8.10 5.02 -2.77
CA TYR A 49 -8.97 6.04 -2.23
C TYR A 49 -9.52 6.97 -3.32
N TYR A 50 -8.66 7.47 -4.20
CA TYR A 50 -9.06 8.32 -5.33
C TYR A 50 -9.99 7.60 -6.30
N ARG A 51 -9.72 6.33 -6.60
CA ARG A 51 -10.58 5.52 -7.48
C ARG A 51 -11.92 5.23 -6.86
N LYS A 52 -11.96 4.91 -5.57
CA LYS A 52 -13.21 4.73 -4.82
C LYS A 52 -14.03 6.01 -4.78
N LYS A 53 -13.39 7.17 -4.60
CA LYS A 53 -14.04 8.48 -4.58
C LYS A 53 -14.57 8.93 -5.95
N LYS A 54 -13.89 8.58 -7.05
CA LYS A 54 -14.33 8.90 -8.43
C LYS A 54 -15.36 7.91 -9.00
N GLY A 55 -15.44 6.69 -8.45
CA GLY A 55 -16.35 5.64 -8.90
C GLY A 55 -17.59 5.46 -8.02
N ALA A 56 -17.82 6.36 -7.07
CA ALA A 56 -19.04 6.49 -6.26
C ALA A 56 -19.84 7.69 -6.77
#